data_AF-A0A1A7ZFZ2-F1
#
_entry.id   AF-A0A1A7ZFZ2-F1
#
_cell.length_a   1.000
_cell.length_b   1.000
_cell.length_c   1.000
_cell.angle_alpha   90.00
_cell.angle_beta   90.00
_cell.angle_gamma   90.00
#
_symmetry.space_group_name_H-M   'P 1'
#
loop_
_entity.id
_entity.type
_entity.pdbx_description
1 polymer ?
#
loop_
_entity_poly.entity_id
_entity_poly.type
_entity_poly.pdbx_seq_one_letter_code
_entity_poly.pdbx_strand_id
1 'polypeptide(L)'
;WLDKELSVRRSEDILSDSERQEHQQWVCLELYLTLPEEQGGCGGDMRRLCSHLLNAVLDQHLSLNLEQTGADTCSPDILSRLQEFVYEMEVTSLPGGRGHSSDLCDFLFETLSQRCSHSRTSASVGISTELSLHTWNRVLLALPAVLLFKVKAEGGKTTLDCSKLIEHVNEHQRNVCFPASVLPCCVTGHFLKGLLCASVRCGRPAEEVNRCWSQMSGCCPLLVVSAAHWWQQLSSPLFSLWGRLRDGEPPPEQLQLLTDGQRWACSVCSVEKGQEMPSAAALQLAAGLHRARQAGEVTGRSIGAALTSLQPEKSAKLQQVLVFLLFLCVRDYLCALTYAQEENLKKAKDVCTELLTALQNSSDWLLVFKTNEQSPYRAVTLMQSDERARLMPWAFCSLLLNQSVRLLQKLVCCPGFLHTAIACYVCALQLFLGGDAPEEQVIEFTALSYKPMETTQTV
;
A
#
# COMPACT_ATOMS: atom_id res chain seq x y z
N TRP A 1 18.15 -26.99 12.64
CA TRP A 1 18.62 -26.23 13.83
C TRP A 1 17.70 -25.05 14.11
N LEU A 2 17.47 -24.16 13.14
CA LEU A 2 16.64 -22.95 13.30
C LEU A 2 15.26 -23.20 13.91
N ASP A 3 14.51 -24.21 13.45
CA ASP A 3 13.19 -24.52 14.03
C ASP A 3 13.25 -24.87 15.51
N LYS A 4 14.32 -25.56 15.93
CA LYS A 4 14.55 -25.89 17.34
C LYS A 4 14.94 -24.65 18.13
N GLU A 5 15.87 -23.87 17.61
CA GLU A 5 16.32 -22.62 18.24
C GLU A 5 15.17 -21.63 18.44
N LEU A 6 14.33 -21.43 17.42
CA LEU A 6 13.16 -20.55 17.47
C LEU A 6 12.07 -21.03 18.45
N SER A 7 12.07 -22.32 18.79
CA SER A 7 11.16 -22.90 19.79
C SER A 7 11.68 -22.79 21.23
N VAL A 8 12.94 -22.39 21.44
CA VAL A 8 13.51 -22.20 22.78
C VAL A 8 12.87 -20.99 23.44
N ARG A 9 12.53 -21.15 24.73
CA ARG A 9 12.07 -20.08 25.60
C ARG A 9 13.24 -19.48 26.35
N ARG A 10 13.40 -18.16 26.26
CA ARG A 10 14.52 -17.45 26.88
C ARG A 10 14.49 -17.58 28.40
N SER A 11 13.29 -17.61 28.98
CA SER A 11 13.07 -17.78 30.42
C SER A 11 13.43 -19.17 30.97
N GLU A 12 13.44 -20.20 30.13
CA GLU A 12 13.69 -21.59 30.51
C GLU A 12 15.11 -22.06 30.11
N ASP A 13 15.85 -21.24 29.39
CA ASP A 13 17.19 -21.54 28.89
C ASP A 13 18.24 -21.40 30.01
N ILE A 14 19.23 -22.30 29.98
CA ILE A 14 20.33 -22.35 30.94
C ILE A 14 21.40 -21.31 30.58
N LEU A 15 21.50 -20.95 29.29
CA LEU A 15 22.47 -19.98 28.81
C LEU A 15 22.07 -18.55 29.16
N SER A 16 23.06 -17.73 29.55
CA SER A 16 22.90 -16.29 29.63
C SER A 16 22.69 -15.68 28.24
N ASP A 17 22.17 -14.45 28.19
CA ASP A 17 21.94 -13.75 26.91
C ASP A 17 23.22 -13.60 26.08
N SER A 18 24.38 -13.38 26.70
CA SER A 18 25.67 -13.29 25.99
C SER A 18 26.13 -14.64 25.45
N GLU A 19 26.04 -15.70 26.25
CA GLU A 19 26.45 -17.05 25.83
C GLU A 19 25.56 -17.56 24.69
N ARG A 20 24.27 -17.25 24.74
CA ARG A 20 23.33 -17.57 23.67
C ARG A 20 23.70 -16.87 22.37
N GLN A 21 24.01 -15.58 22.43
CA GLN A 21 24.43 -14.83 21.24
C GLN A 21 25.73 -15.36 20.65
N GLU A 22 26.72 -15.69 21.47
CA GLU A 22 27.99 -16.28 21.04
C GLU A 22 27.78 -17.66 20.40
N HIS A 23 26.97 -18.52 21.05
CA HIS A 23 26.60 -19.83 20.51
C HIS A 23 25.94 -19.70 19.14
N GLN A 24 24.93 -18.84 18.99
CA GLN A 24 24.24 -18.65 17.72
C GLN A 24 25.16 -18.07 16.63
N GLN A 25 26.08 -17.17 17.00
CA GLN A 25 27.06 -16.62 16.04
C GLN A 25 28.01 -17.73 15.56
N TRP A 26 28.56 -18.52 16.48
CA TRP A 26 29.42 -19.66 16.16
C TRP A 26 28.69 -20.69 15.29
N VAL A 27 27.45 -21.05 15.63
CA VAL A 27 26.64 -21.99 14.85
C VAL A 27 26.40 -21.48 13.43
N CYS A 28 26.08 -20.18 13.28
CA CYS A 28 25.84 -19.61 11.96
C CYS A 28 27.13 -19.53 11.11
N LEU A 29 28.20 -18.94 11.65
CA LEU A 29 29.40 -18.59 10.88
C LEU A 29 30.43 -19.71 10.79
N GLU A 30 30.69 -20.43 11.88
CA GLU A 30 31.75 -21.43 11.92
C GLU A 30 31.25 -22.80 11.50
N LEU A 31 30.01 -23.14 11.86
CA LEU A 31 29.42 -24.45 11.55
C LEU A 31 28.65 -24.44 10.22
N TYR A 32 27.50 -23.77 10.14
CA TYR A 32 26.60 -23.93 8.98
C TYR A 32 27.01 -23.13 7.75
N LEU A 33 27.69 -22.00 7.90
CA LEU A 33 28.19 -21.25 6.75
C LEU A 33 29.27 -22.05 6.01
N THR A 34 30.24 -22.64 6.72
CA THR A 34 31.39 -23.34 6.12
C THR A 34 31.06 -24.75 5.62
N LEU A 35 30.06 -25.40 6.22
CA LEU A 35 29.68 -26.77 5.88
C LEU A 35 29.14 -26.87 4.43
N PRO A 36 29.46 -27.94 3.66
CA PRO A 36 28.94 -28.14 2.31
C PRO A 36 27.41 -28.29 2.26
N GLU A 37 26.80 -27.87 1.15
CA GLU A 37 25.35 -27.96 0.92
C GLU A 37 24.83 -29.40 1.01
N GLU A 38 25.59 -30.37 0.52
CA GLU A 38 25.24 -31.81 0.56
C GLU A 38 25.08 -32.33 2.00
N GLN A 39 25.71 -31.66 2.96
CA GLN A 39 25.67 -32.00 4.39
C GLN A 39 24.70 -31.09 5.17
N GLY A 40 23.93 -30.25 4.47
CA GLY A 40 22.97 -29.32 5.06
C GLY A 40 23.55 -27.98 5.51
N GLY A 41 24.74 -27.61 5.02
CA GLY A 41 25.35 -26.28 5.22
C GLY A 41 25.11 -25.31 4.05
N CYS A 42 25.82 -24.18 4.05
CA CYS A 42 25.67 -23.11 3.06
C CYS A 42 26.82 -23.04 2.05
N GLY A 43 27.86 -23.87 2.18
CA GLY A 43 28.99 -23.94 1.24
C GLY A 43 29.81 -22.65 1.12
N GLY A 44 29.80 -21.81 2.16
CA GLY A 44 30.44 -20.49 2.20
C GLY A 44 29.57 -19.35 1.66
N ASP A 45 28.33 -19.62 1.22
CA ASP A 45 27.45 -18.61 0.65
C ASP A 45 26.58 -17.91 1.72
N MET A 46 26.94 -16.66 2.03
CA MET A 46 26.23 -15.82 3.00
C MET A 46 24.77 -15.53 2.58
N ARG A 47 24.49 -15.46 1.26
CA ARG A 47 23.12 -15.25 0.76
C ARG A 47 22.21 -16.43 1.11
N ARG A 48 22.73 -17.65 0.98
CA ARG A 48 22.00 -18.86 1.37
C ARG A 48 21.76 -18.91 2.87
N LEU A 49 22.77 -18.58 3.68
CA LEU A 49 22.61 -18.48 5.13
C LEU A 49 21.48 -17.48 5.49
N CYS A 50 21.52 -16.27 4.93
CA CYS A 50 20.48 -15.27 5.15
C CYS A 50 19.10 -15.75 4.68
N SER A 51 19.04 -16.51 3.57
CA SER A 51 17.79 -17.07 3.05
C SER A 51 17.20 -18.09 4.01
N HIS A 52 18.02 -18.97 4.60
CA HIS A 52 17.58 -19.93 5.60
C HIS A 52 17.08 -19.25 6.88
N LEU A 53 17.81 -18.24 7.38
CA LEU A 53 17.39 -17.45 8.54
C LEU A 53 16.06 -16.74 8.27
N LEU A 54 15.93 -16.09 7.12
CA LEU A 54 14.72 -15.39 6.72
C LEU A 54 13.53 -16.35 6.62
N ASN A 55 13.69 -17.47 5.93
CA ASN A 55 12.62 -18.45 5.77
C ASN A 55 12.20 -19.05 7.12
N ALA A 56 13.14 -19.39 8.00
CA ALA A 56 12.81 -19.92 9.32
C ALA A 56 12.01 -18.93 10.18
N VAL A 57 12.38 -17.65 10.18
CA VAL A 57 11.60 -16.61 10.89
C VAL A 57 10.22 -16.47 10.27
N LEU A 58 10.13 -16.49 8.95
CA LEU A 58 8.85 -16.40 8.26
C LEU A 58 7.98 -17.65 8.52
N ASP A 59 8.54 -18.85 8.67
CA ASP A 59 7.81 -20.09 8.94
C ASP A 59 7.40 -20.28 10.41
N GLN A 60 7.90 -19.43 11.30
CA GLN A 60 7.64 -19.51 12.74
C GLN A 60 6.12 -19.51 13.06
N HIS A 61 5.33 -18.78 12.27
CA HIS A 61 3.88 -18.69 12.49
C HIS A 61 3.11 -19.99 12.18
N LEU A 62 3.68 -20.90 11.38
CA LEU A 62 3.09 -22.22 11.10
C LEU A 62 3.25 -23.17 12.29
N SER A 63 4.19 -22.86 13.19
CA SER A 63 4.55 -23.69 14.35
C SER A 63 3.97 -23.17 15.67
N LEU A 64 3.51 -21.92 15.71
CA LEU A 64 3.01 -21.29 16.92
C LEU A 64 1.50 -21.50 17.07
N ASN A 65 1.10 -22.22 18.11
CA ASN A 65 -0.25 -22.08 18.68
C ASN A 65 -0.41 -20.61 19.12
N LEU A 66 -1.47 -19.93 18.66
CA LEU A 66 -1.76 -18.49 18.81
C LEU A 66 -1.67 -17.90 20.24
N GLU A 67 -1.47 -18.73 21.27
CA GLU A 67 -1.41 -18.32 22.68
C GLU A 67 -0.01 -17.94 23.18
N GLN A 68 1.05 -18.15 22.38
CA GLN A 68 2.41 -17.84 22.80
C GLN A 68 2.76 -16.38 22.46
N THR A 69 2.63 -15.50 23.46
CA THR A 69 3.08 -14.11 23.41
C THR A 69 4.56 -14.06 23.00
N GLY A 70 4.84 -13.47 21.84
CA GLY A 70 6.15 -13.47 21.17
C GLY A 70 7.32 -12.76 21.86
N ALA A 71 7.23 -12.50 23.17
CA ALA A 71 8.27 -11.86 23.96
C ALA A 71 9.32 -12.85 24.51
N ASP A 72 8.95 -14.12 24.72
CA ASP A 72 9.84 -15.12 25.35
C ASP A 72 10.53 -16.07 24.36
N THR A 73 10.44 -15.80 23.04
CA THR A 73 11.07 -16.64 22.00
C THR A 73 12.45 -16.12 21.61
N CYS A 74 13.31 -16.98 21.06
CA CYS A 74 14.61 -16.60 20.46
C CYS A 74 14.50 -15.92 19.08
N SER A 75 13.29 -15.60 18.60
CA SER A 75 13.06 -14.89 17.33
C SER A 75 13.83 -13.56 17.19
N PRO A 76 13.90 -12.70 18.22
CA PRO A 76 14.68 -11.46 18.15
C PRO A 76 16.19 -11.72 17.95
N ASP A 77 16.71 -12.81 18.49
CA ASP A 77 18.13 -13.14 18.38
C ASP A 77 18.49 -13.56 16.95
N ILE A 78 17.65 -14.42 16.34
CA ILE A 78 17.79 -14.80 14.93
C ILE A 78 17.65 -13.59 14.01
N LEU A 79 16.72 -12.67 14.30
CA LEU A 79 16.60 -11.41 13.56
C LEU A 79 17.84 -10.52 13.72
N SER A 80 18.47 -10.48 14.89
CA SER A 80 19.74 -9.76 15.11
C SER A 80 20.87 -10.38 14.30
N ARG A 81 20.96 -11.72 14.24
CA ARG A 81 21.94 -12.42 13.40
C ARG A 81 21.71 -12.13 11.92
N LEU A 82 20.45 -12.11 11.48
CA LEU A 82 20.10 -11.71 10.12
C LEU A 82 20.57 -10.27 9.82
N GLN A 83 20.37 -9.31 10.74
CA GLN A 83 20.87 -7.94 10.56
C GLN A 83 22.38 -7.88 10.41
N GLU A 84 23.12 -8.61 11.24
CA GLU A 84 24.58 -8.67 11.21
C GLU A 84 25.10 -9.19 9.87
N PHE A 85 24.58 -10.34 9.41
CA PHE A 85 25.04 -10.95 8.17
C PHE A 85 24.62 -10.18 6.93
N VAL A 86 23.40 -9.62 6.93
CA VAL A 86 22.94 -8.74 5.86
C VAL A 86 23.80 -7.48 5.77
N TYR A 87 24.21 -6.90 6.91
CA TYR A 87 25.11 -5.76 6.94
C TYR A 87 26.53 -6.13 6.47
N GLU A 88 27.06 -7.29 6.88
CA GLU A 88 28.35 -7.79 6.41
C GLU A 88 28.34 -7.98 4.89
N MET A 89 27.26 -8.52 4.32
CA MET A 89 27.10 -8.62 2.86
C MET A 89 27.08 -7.25 2.17
N GLU A 90 26.36 -6.27 2.71
CA GLU A 90 26.35 -4.90 2.16
C GLU A 90 27.75 -4.26 2.20
N VAL A 91 28.49 -4.44 3.30
CA VAL A 91 29.83 -3.84 3.46
C VAL A 91 30.88 -4.53 2.60
N THR A 92 30.87 -5.86 2.54
CA THR A 92 31.80 -6.63 1.68
C THR A 92 31.54 -6.42 0.19
N SER A 93 30.35 -5.92 -0.17
CA SER A 93 29.96 -5.57 -1.54
C SER A 93 30.34 -4.13 -1.97
N LEU A 94 31.00 -3.33 -1.12
CA LEU A 94 31.43 -1.94 -1.41
C LEU A 94 32.72 -1.88 -2.31
N PRO A 95 33.02 -0.73 -2.96
CA PRO A 95 33.56 -0.70 -4.31
C PRO A 95 35.08 -0.96 -4.38
N GLY A 96 35.41 -2.21 -4.68
CA GLY A 96 36.72 -2.68 -5.12
C GLY A 96 36.63 -3.98 -5.93
N GLY A 97 35.57 -4.78 -5.71
CA GLY A 97 35.15 -5.87 -6.57
C GLY A 97 34.20 -5.38 -7.66
N ARG A 98 34.40 -5.83 -8.90
CA ARG A 98 33.44 -5.60 -10.00
C ARG A 98 32.14 -6.33 -9.68
N GLY A 99 31.11 -5.61 -9.26
CA GLY A 99 29.71 -6.07 -9.17
C GLY A 99 29.28 -6.49 -7.77
N HIS A 100 27.99 -6.26 -7.45
CA HIS A 100 27.19 -6.91 -6.39
C HIS A 100 26.64 -6.09 -5.19
N SER A 101 26.94 -4.79 -5.00
CA SER A 101 26.10 -3.93 -4.11
C SER A 101 24.62 -3.85 -4.59
N SER A 102 24.39 -4.29 -5.83
CA SER A 102 23.11 -4.34 -6.54
C SER A 102 22.10 -5.37 -6.00
N ASP A 103 22.54 -6.45 -5.33
CA ASP A 103 21.73 -7.68 -5.32
C ASP A 103 21.02 -7.99 -3.98
N LEU A 104 21.26 -7.21 -2.92
CA LEU A 104 20.69 -7.46 -1.59
C LEU A 104 19.22 -7.02 -1.49
N CYS A 105 18.87 -5.85 -2.04
CA CYS A 105 17.48 -5.42 -2.13
C CYS A 105 16.67 -6.40 -2.98
N ASP A 106 17.23 -6.81 -4.13
CA ASP A 106 16.63 -7.80 -5.02
C ASP A 106 16.42 -9.14 -4.30
N PHE A 107 17.45 -9.64 -3.61
CA PHE A 107 17.37 -10.86 -2.78
C PHE A 107 16.21 -10.87 -1.79
N LEU A 108 16.08 -9.80 -1.01
CA LEU A 108 15.09 -9.69 0.06
C LEU A 108 13.67 -9.75 -0.50
N PHE A 109 13.40 -9.01 -1.59
CA PHE A 109 12.07 -8.98 -2.21
C PHE A 109 11.79 -10.23 -3.08
N GLU A 110 12.78 -10.83 -3.71
CA GLU A 110 12.63 -12.07 -4.48
C GLU A 110 12.28 -13.25 -3.58
N THR A 111 12.95 -13.38 -2.42
CA THR A 111 12.69 -14.47 -1.47
C THR A 111 11.22 -14.47 -1.03
N LEU A 112 10.64 -13.29 -0.81
CA LEU A 112 9.21 -13.19 -0.54
C LEU A 112 8.32 -13.47 -1.75
N SER A 113 8.67 -12.91 -2.90
CA SER A 113 7.83 -13.00 -4.09
C SER A 113 7.68 -14.46 -4.50
N GLN A 114 8.74 -15.25 -4.37
CA GLN A 114 8.71 -16.71 -4.51
C GLN A 114 7.72 -17.32 -3.51
N ARG A 115 7.80 -16.99 -2.23
CA ARG A 115 6.90 -17.53 -1.19
C ARG A 115 5.43 -17.18 -1.43
N CYS A 116 5.12 -15.94 -1.81
CA CYS A 116 3.75 -15.48 -2.03
C CYS A 116 3.15 -16.02 -3.35
N SER A 117 3.97 -16.42 -4.32
CA SER A 117 3.51 -16.93 -5.62
C SER A 117 2.97 -18.36 -5.59
N HIS A 118 3.44 -19.20 -4.65
CA HIS A 118 3.02 -20.61 -4.53
C HIS A 118 1.63 -20.79 -3.87
N SER A 119 0.94 -19.70 -3.55
CA SER A 119 -0.08 -19.65 -2.52
C SER A 119 -1.38 -19.01 -3.03
N ARG A 120 -1.91 -19.47 -4.18
CA ARG A 120 -3.03 -18.79 -4.88
C ARG A 120 -4.34 -19.58 -5.03
N THR A 121 -4.49 -20.79 -4.48
CA THR A 121 -5.61 -21.67 -4.89
C THR A 121 -6.51 -22.24 -3.78
N SER A 122 -6.47 -21.76 -2.53
CA SER A 122 -7.52 -22.11 -1.55
C SER A 122 -7.76 -21.04 -0.46
N ALA A 123 -8.93 -21.10 0.21
CA ALA A 123 -9.26 -20.19 1.31
C ALA A 123 -8.36 -20.39 2.56
N SER A 124 -7.85 -21.60 2.81
CA SER A 124 -6.86 -21.85 3.87
C SER A 124 -5.49 -21.26 3.54
N VAL A 125 -5.22 -21.08 2.24
CA VAL A 125 -3.97 -20.54 1.70
C VAL A 125 -3.94 -19.01 1.83
N GLY A 126 -5.09 -18.32 1.73
CA GLY A 126 -5.19 -16.86 1.97
C GLY A 126 -4.83 -16.40 3.38
N ILE A 127 -5.15 -17.20 4.42
CA ILE A 127 -4.77 -16.88 5.81
C ILE A 127 -3.25 -17.06 6.01
N SER A 128 -2.67 -18.08 5.37
CA SER A 128 -1.22 -18.34 5.47
C SER A 128 -0.37 -17.25 4.80
N THR A 129 -0.85 -16.66 3.70
CA THR A 129 -0.17 -15.54 3.02
C THR A 129 -0.28 -14.26 3.84
N GLU A 130 -1.45 -13.98 4.42
CA GLU A 130 -1.65 -12.81 5.30
C GLU A 130 -0.69 -12.86 6.50
N LEU A 131 -0.61 -14.01 7.18
CA LEU A 131 0.26 -14.22 8.34
C LEU A 131 1.75 -14.19 7.98
N SER A 132 2.12 -14.73 6.82
CA SER A 132 3.47 -14.61 6.26
C SER A 132 3.85 -13.14 6.02
N LEU A 133 2.93 -12.33 5.48
CA LEU A 133 3.16 -10.92 5.21
C LEU A 133 3.23 -10.07 6.49
N HIS A 134 2.45 -10.42 7.53
CA HIS A 134 2.61 -9.81 8.86
C HIS A 134 3.97 -10.11 9.48
N THR A 135 4.42 -11.36 9.38
CA THR A 135 5.74 -11.77 9.86
C THR A 135 6.85 -11.07 9.07
N TRP A 136 6.68 -10.95 7.76
CA TRP A 136 7.58 -10.18 6.91
C TRP A 136 7.66 -8.70 7.32
N ASN A 137 6.54 -8.07 7.67
CA ASN A 137 6.57 -6.69 8.15
C ASN A 137 7.43 -6.54 9.41
N ARG A 138 7.50 -7.57 10.28
CA ARG A 138 8.43 -7.57 11.42
C ARG A 138 9.88 -7.66 10.95
N VAL A 139 10.18 -8.52 9.98
CA VAL A 139 11.53 -8.64 9.39
C VAL A 139 11.95 -7.32 8.74
N LEU A 140 11.11 -6.71 7.90
CA LEU A 140 11.37 -5.42 7.27
C LEU A 140 11.75 -4.36 8.30
N LEU A 141 10.98 -4.27 9.38
CA LEU A 141 11.19 -3.29 10.43
C LEU A 141 12.46 -3.55 11.25
N ALA A 142 12.91 -4.80 11.31
CA ALA A 142 14.15 -5.18 11.96
C ALA A 142 15.38 -4.81 11.11
N LEU A 143 15.29 -4.96 9.79
CA LEU A 143 16.40 -4.62 8.89
C LEU A 143 16.62 -3.10 8.79
N PRO A 144 17.86 -2.63 8.55
CA PRO A 144 18.11 -1.23 8.28
C PRO A 144 17.35 -0.72 7.04
N ALA A 145 16.53 0.32 7.21
CA ALA A 145 15.66 0.87 6.16
C ALA A 145 16.36 1.25 4.86
N VAL A 146 17.63 1.64 4.93
CA VAL A 146 18.44 2.02 3.76
C VAL A 146 18.64 0.87 2.78
N LEU A 147 18.61 -0.38 3.25
CA LEU A 147 18.82 -1.59 2.43
C LEU A 147 17.66 -1.90 1.50
N LEU A 148 16.50 -1.29 1.74
CA LEU A 148 15.30 -1.47 0.91
C LEU A 148 15.35 -0.65 -0.39
N PHE A 149 16.39 0.17 -0.57
CA PHE A 149 16.55 1.05 -1.71
C PHE A 149 17.88 0.79 -2.38
N LYS A 150 17.84 0.66 -3.71
CA LYS A 150 19.02 0.44 -4.53
C LYS A 150 19.51 1.78 -5.06
N VAL A 151 20.83 1.99 -5.03
CA VAL A 151 21.46 3.17 -5.64
C VAL A 151 22.14 2.71 -6.93
N LYS A 152 21.72 3.24 -8.07
CA LYS A 152 22.33 2.96 -9.38
C LYS A 152 23.30 4.06 -9.75
N ALA A 153 24.43 3.69 -10.33
CA ALA A 153 25.38 4.63 -10.93
C ALA A 153 25.33 4.49 -12.45
N GLU A 154 24.60 5.39 -13.12
CA GLU A 154 24.44 5.40 -14.58
C GLU A 154 24.90 6.75 -15.14
N GLY A 155 25.75 6.73 -16.18
CA GLY A 155 26.19 7.96 -16.86
C GLY A 155 26.94 8.96 -15.96
N GLY A 156 27.65 8.47 -14.93
CA GLY A 156 28.35 9.30 -13.94
C GLY A 156 27.45 9.96 -12.90
N LYS A 157 26.14 9.64 -12.89
CA LYS A 157 25.19 10.09 -11.86
C LYS A 157 24.70 8.90 -11.05
N THR A 158 24.61 9.12 -9.75
CA THR A 158 24.01 8.17 -8.80
C THR A 158 22.54 8.53 -8.59
N THR A 159 21.64 7.60 -8.85
CA THR A 159 20.18 7.78 -8.71
C THR A 159 19.58 6.65 -7.88
N LEU A 160 18.42 6.91 -7.28
CA LEU A 160 17.68 5.89 -6.55
C LEU A 160 16.78 5.06 -7.47
N ASP A 161 16.81 3.74 -7.27
CA ASP A 161 15.86 2.81 -7.87
C ASP A 161 14.87 2.30 -6.81
N CYS A 162 13.60 2.65 -7.02
CA CYS A 162 12.47 2.26 -6.17
C CYS A 162 11.62 1.13 -6.79
N SER A 163 12.01 0.57 -7.95
CA SER A 163 11.18 -0.39 -8.71
C SER A 163 10.74 -1.60 -7.88
N LYS A 164 11.67 -2.25 -7.18
CA LYS A 164 11.38 -3.42 -6.33
C LYS A 164 10.48 -3.12 -5.15
N LEU A 165 10.66 -1.97 -4.51
CA LEU A 165 9.76 -1.54 -3.44
C LEU A 165 8.35 -1.29 -3.99
N ILE A 166 8.23 -0.66 -5.16
CA ILE A 166 6.95 -0.40 -5.82
C ILE A 166 6.26 -1.73 -6.18
N GLU A 167 6.98 -2.67 -6.79
CA GLU A 167 6.52 -4.02 -7.10
C GLU A 167 6.01 -4.72 -5.82
N HIS A 168 6.83 -4.75 -4.77
CA HIS A 168 6.45 -5.37 -3.50
C HIS A 168 5.20 -4.76 -2.85
N VAL A 169 5.09 -3.43 -2.84
CA VAL A 169 3.92 -2.76 -2.25
C VAL A 169 2.65 -3.05 -3.06
N ASN A 170 2.76 -2.98 -4.38
CA ASN A 170 1.63 -3.19 -5.29
C ASN A 170 1.23 -4.65 -5.42
N GLU A 171 2.12 -5.62 -5.28
CA GLU A 171 1.77 -7.04 -5.43
C GLU A 171 1.39 -7.69 -4.10
N HIS A 172 2.15 -7.39 -3.05
CA HIS A 172 2.08 -8.12 -1.79
C HIS A 172 1.44 -7.29 -0.67
N GLN A 173 1.95 -6.09 -0.39
CA GLN A 173 1.48 -5.33 0.79
C GLN A 173 0.03 -4.89 0.69
N ARG A 174 -0.49 -4.59 -0.51
CA ARG A 174 -1.90 -4.22 -0.70
C ARG A 174 -2.89 -5.28 -0.18
N ASN A 175 -2.46 -6.55 -0.05
CA ASN A 175 -3.31 -7.65 0.39
C ASN A 175 -3.53 -7.65 1.92
N VAL A 176 -2.62 -7.05 2.71
CA VAL A 176 -2.68 -7.00 4.18
C VAL A 176 -3.12 -5.65 4.75
N CYS A 177 -3.48 -4.69 3.90
CA CYS A 177 -3.81 -3.33 4.31
C CYS A 177 -5.25 -3.17 4.86
N PHE A 178 -5.98 -4.25 5.13
CA PHE A 178 -7.38 -4.21 5.54
C PHE A 178 -7.52 -4.42 7.06
N PRO A 179 -8.41 -3.72 7.80
CA PRO A 179 -9.46 -2.78 7.37
C PRO A 179 -9.00 -1.34 7.14
N ALA A 180 -7.83 -0.93 7.64
CA ALA A 180 -7.41 0.48 7.64
C ALA A 180 -7.23 1.06 6.22
N SER A 181 -7.17 0.22 5.21
CA SER A 181 -7.04 0.56 3.80
C SER A 181 -5.75 1.33 3.47
N VAL A 182 -4.79 1.30 4.38
CA VAL A 182 -3.47 1.94 4.33
C VAL A 182 -2.42 1.01 4.93
N LEU A 183 -1.16 1.21 4.57
CA LEU A 183 -0.03 0.52 5.20
C LEU A 183 0.05 0.92 6.69
N PRO A 184 0.53 0.03 7.58
CA PRO A 184 0.82 0.38 8.96
C PRO A 184 1.78 1.58 9.07
N CYS A 185 1.59 2.42 10.10
CA CYS A 185 2.41 3.62 10.30
C CYS A 185 3.90 3.29 10.40
N CYS A 186 4.27 2.24 11.14
CA CYS A 186 5.66 1.81 11.28
C CYS A 186 6.30 1.42 9.93
N VAL A 187 5.60 0.65 9.10
CA VAL A 187 6.07 0.24 7.76
C VAL A 187 6.19 1.44 6.84
N THR A 188 5.17 2.31 6.82
CA THR A 188 5.17 3.55 6.02
C THR A 188 6.36 4.44 6.40
N GLY A 189 6.54 4.71 7.70
CA GLY A 189 7.64 5.51 8.21
C GLY A 189 9.01 4.88 7.92
N HIS A 190 9.10 3.55 7.96
CA HIS A 190 10.32 2.83 7.64
C HIS A 190 10.71 2.97 6.16
N PHE A 191 9.77 2.86 5.21
CA PHE A 191 10.05 3.12 3.80
C PHE A 191 10.46 4.58 3.54
N LEU A 192 9.78 5.56 4.16
CA LEU A 192 10.17 6.97 4.03
C LEU A 192 11.56 7.25 4.62
N LYS A 193 11.86 6.67 5.79
CA LYS A 193 13.20 6.74 6.40
C LYS A 193 14.26 6.14 5.47
N GLY A 194 13.98 4.98 4.88
CA GLY A 194 14.88 4.33 3.93
C GLY A 194 15.16 5.20 2.70
N LEU A 195 14.13 5.81 2.13
CA LEU A 195 14.25 6.72 0.98
C LEU A 195 15.16 7.92 1.31
N LEU A 196 14.96 8.56 2.48
CA LEU A 196 15.79 9.69 2.91
C LEU A 196 17.23 9.26 3.21
N CYS A 197 17.44 8.11 3.85
CA CYS A 197 18.79 7.62 4.13
C CYS A 197 19.53 7.21 2.85
N ALA A 198 18.86 6.56 1.90
CA ALA A 198 19.46 6.13 0.65
C ALA A 198 19.78 7.32 -0.28
N SER A 199 18.93 8.36 -0.28
CA SER A 199 19.14 9.53 -1.14
C SER A 199 20.43 10.29 -0.84
N VAL A 200 20.93 10.23 0.40
CA VAL A 200 22.21 10.85 0.79
C VAL A 200 23.40 10.24 0.06
N ARG A 201 23.28 8.98 -0.40
CA ARG A 201 24.29 8.32 -1.26
C ARG A 201 24.27 8.87 -2.70
N CYS A 202 23.30 9.72 -3.05
CA CYS A 202 23.18 10.32 -4.37
C CYS A 202 23.79 11.73 -4.42
N GLY A 203 24.25 12.17 -5.60
CA GLY A 203 24.85 13.49 -5.77
C GLY A 203 23.95 14.68 -5.43
N ARG A 204 22.62 14.54 -5.59
CA ARG A 204 21.62 15.58 -5.22
C ARG A 204 20.45 14.97 -4.43
N PRO A 205 20.59 14.81 -3.11
CA PRO A 205 19.65 14.04 -2.30
C PRO A 205 18.20 14.56 -2.36
N ALA A 206 17.98 15.88 -2.23
CA ALA A 206 16.64 16.46 -2.22
C ALA A 206 15.92 16.30 -3.56
N GLU A 207 16.64 16.51 -4.67
CA GLU A 207 16.10 16.32 -6.03
C GLU A 207 15.74 14.85 -6.28
N GLU A 208 16.57 13.91 -5.81
CA GLU A 208 16.29 12.48 -5.95
C GLU A 208 15.08 12.03 -5.13
N VAL A 209 14.91 12.54 -3.91
CA VAL A 209 13.69 12.28 -3.11
C VAL A 209 12.45 12.81 -3.84
N ASN A 210 12.51 14.04 -4.35
CA ASN A 210 11.41 14.65 -5.09
C ASN A 210 11.05 13.86 -6.36
N ARG A 211 12.06 13.41 -7.09
CA ARG A 211 11.91 12.58 -8.29
C ARG A 211 11.25 11.24 -7.96
N CYS A 212 11.77 10.53 -6.96
CA CYS A 212 11.25 9.22 -6.55
C CYS A 212 9.83 9.32 -6.03
N TRP A 213 9.53 10.32 -5.21
CA TRP A 213 8.18 10.56 -4.70
C TRP A 213 7.19 10.88 -5.82
N SER A 214 7.57 11.73 -6.77
CA SER A 214 6.74 12.06 -7.94
C SER A 214 6.44 10.80 -8.75
N GLN A 215 7.43 9.93 -8.97
CA GLN A 215 7.23 8.64 -9.64
C GLN A 215 6.29 7.72 -8.86
N MET A 216 6.47 7.61 -7.53
CA MET A 216 5.63 6.81 -6.66
C MET A 216 4.18 7.31 -6.61
N SER A 217 3.93 8.61 -6.79
CA SER A 217 2.55 9.14 -6.87
C SER A 217 1.73 8.56 -8.02
N GLY A 218 2.37 8.18 -9.13
CA GLY A 218 1.72 7.53 -10.27
C GLY A 218 1.76 6.00 -10.21
N CYS A 219 2.82 5.42 -9.65
CA CYS A 219 3.08 3.97 -9.73
C CYS A 219 2.87 3.21 -8.42
N CYS A 220 2.87 3.88 -7.26
CA CYS A 220 2.70 3.28 -5.93
C CYS A 220 1.78 4.15 -5.04
N PRO A 221 0.52 4.33 -5.46
CA PRO A 221 -0.43 5.22 -4.79
C PRO A 221 -0.72 4.81 -3.34
N LEU A 222 -0.64 3.52 -3.02
CA LEU A 222 -0.87 3.03 -1.65
C LEU A 222 0.13 3.63 -0.65
N LEU A 223 1.41 3.73 -1.02
CA LEU A 223 2.43 4.34 -0.16
C LEU A 223 2.18 5.84 0.04
N VAL A 224 1.78 6.55 -1.02
CA VAL A 224 1.47 7.99 -0.96
C VAL A 224 0.26 8.27 -0.08
N VAL A 225 -0.82 7.49 -0.23
CA VAL A 225 -2.00 7.62 0.63
C VAL A 225 -1.66 7.30 2.09
N SER A 226 -0.87 6.25 2.32
CA SER A 226 -0.46 5.87 3.68
C SER A 226 0.41 6.95 4.33
N ALA A 227 1.33 7.56 3.59
CA ALA A 227 2.16 8.65 4.09
C ALA A 227 1.34 9.89 4.46
N ALA A 228 0.38 10.28 3.61
CA ALA A 228 -0.53 11.38 3.89
C ALA A 228 -1.40 11.07 5.11
N HIS A 229 -1.92 9.85 5.22
CA HIS A 229 -2.76 9.41 6.35
C HIS A 229 -2.00 9.46 7.69
N TRP A 230 -0.74 9.03 7.72
CA TRP A 230 0.08 9.01 8.94
C TRP A 230 0.93 10.27 9.14
N TRP A 231 0.76 11.30 8.31
CA TRP A 231 1.68 12.43 8.26
C TRP A 231 1.86 13.17 9.59
N GLN A 232 0.80 13.26 10.39
CA GLN A 232 0.88 13.87 11.74
C GLN A 232 1.91 13.17 12.64
N GLN A 233 2.04 11.85 12.54
CA GLN A 233 3.00 11.06 13.33
C GLN A 233 4.39 11.01 12.67
N LEU A 234 4.44 11.07 11.34
CA LEU A 234 5.67 10.88 10.56
C LEU A 234 6.45 12.19 10.30
N SER A 235 5.78 13.34 10.29
CA SER A 235 6.40 14.62 9.94
C SER A 235 7.62 14.95 10.80
N SER A 236 7.45 15.06 12.12
CA SER A 236 8.52 15.39 13.08
C SER A 236 9.75 14.47 12.97
N PRO A 237 9.62 13.12 13.03
CA PRO A 237 10.78 12.25 12.92
C PRO A 237 11.47 12.32 11.56
N LEU A 238 10.73 12.52 10.45
CA LEU A 238 11.32 12.63 9.11
C LEU A 238 12.05 13.96 8.89
N PHE A 239 11.49 15.10 9.34
CA PHE A 239 12.20 16.39 9.28
C PHE A 239 13.44 16.38 10.18
N SER A 240 13.35 15.80 11.38
CA SER A 240 14.51 15.63 12.27
C SER A 240 15.59 14.74 11.64
N LEU A 241 15.20 13.63 11.00
CA LEU A 241 16.12 12.78 10.25
C LEU A 241 16.81 13.55 9.13
N TRP A 242 16.06 14.30 8.32
CA TRP A 242 16.63 15.10 7.24
C TRP A 242 17.64 16.13 7.77
N GLY A 243 17.29 16.86 8.83
CA GLY A 243 18.18 17.83 9.46
C GLY A 243 19.51 17.22 9.91
N ARG A 244 19.48 15.98 10.43
CA ARG A 244 20.70 15.24 10.82
C ARG A 244 21.51 14.69 9.64
N LEU A 245 20.86 14.39 8.52
CA LEU A 245 21.53 13.82 7.34
C LEU A 245 22.19 14.90 6.47
N ARG A 246 21.68 16.14 6.51
CA ARG A 246 22.05 17.23 5.59
C ARG A 246 22.39 18.54 6.30
N ASP A 247 22.71 18.48 7.60
CA ASP A 247 23.17 19.62 8.41
C ASP A 247 22.34 20.91 8.25
N GLY A 248 21.01 20.76 8.24
CA GLY A 248 20.09 21.91 8.18
C GLY A 248 19.76 22.44 6.77
N GLU A 249 20.16 21.75 5.69
CA GLU A 249 19.63 22.02 4.35
C GLU A 249 18.09 21.96 4.33
N PRO A 250 17.43 22.75 3.45
CA PRO A 250 15.98 22.72 3.33
C PRO A 250 15.49 21.30 2.97
N PRO A 251 14.37 20.86 3.57
CA PRO A 251 13.83 19.54 3.29
C PRO A 251 13.28 19.44 1.85
N PRO A 252 13.17 18.22 1.31
CA PRO A 252 12.60 18.01 -0.02
C PRO A 252 11.20 18.59 -0.12
N GLU A 253 10.92 19.25 -1.24
CA GLU A 253 9.62 19.88 -1.57
C GLU A 253 8.43 18.93 -1.32
N GLN A 254 8.59 17.64 -1.63
CA GLN A 254 7.50 16.67 -1.46
C GLN A 254 7.10 16.45 0.01
N LEU A 255 8.04 16.58 0.97
CA LEU A 255 7.70 16.54 2.40
C LEU A 255 6.95 17.81 2.85
N GLN A 256 7.30 18.95 2.27
CA GLN A 256 6.58 20.20 2.50
C GLN A 256 5.16 20.12 1.93
N LEU A 257 4.99 19.58 0.71
CA LEU A 257 3.68 19.38 0.09
C LEU A 257 2.76 18.44 0.89
N LEU A 258 3.31 17.42 1.56
CA LEU A 258 2.54 16.58 2.49
C LEU A 258 2.05 17.40 3.70
N THR A 259 2.89 18.29 4.22
CA THR A 259 2.56 19.18 5.34
C THR A 259 1.51 20.23 4.93
N ASP A 260 1.68 20.84 3.77
CA ASP A 260 0.74 21.81 3.21
C ASP A 260 -0.61 21.16 2.92
N GLY A 261 -0.61 19.97 2.31
CA GLY A 261 -1.83 19.19 2.06
C GLY A 261 -2.58 18.84 3.34
N GLN A 262 -1.87 18.46 4.41
CA GLN A 262 -2.49 18.17 5.70
C GLN A 262 -3.04 19.43 6.37
N ARG A 263 -2.32 20.55 6.33
CA ARG A 263 -2.79 21.84 6.86
C ARG A 263 -4.04 22.33 6.13
N TRP A 264 -4.01 22.26 4.80
CA TRP A 264 -5.16 22.56 3.95
C TRP A 264 -6.36 21.67 4.32
N ALA A 265 -6.16 20.35 4.41
CA ALA A 265 -7.22 19.41 4.76
C ALA A 265 -7.84 19.71 6.15
N CYS A 266 -7.01 20.01 7.15
CA CYS A 266 -7.51 20.42 8.46
C CYS A 266 -8.29 21.75 8.39
N SER A 267 -7.84 22.72 7.61
CA SER A 267 -8.54 24.01 7.44
C SER A 267 -9.91 23.86 6.76
N VAL A 268 -10.03 22.92 5.82
CA VAL A 268 -11.30 22.60 5.15
C VAL A 268 -12.31 21.97 6.12
N CYS A 269 -11.82 21.10 7.02
CA CYS A 269 -12.65 20.46 8.03
C CYS A 269 -12.99 21.37 9.22
N SER A 270 -12.23 22.46 9.43
CA SER A 270 -12.47 23.42 10.52
C SER A 270 -13.38 24.59 10.08
N VAL A 271 -13.69 25.47 11.04
CA VAL A 271 -14.46 26.71 10.80
C VAL A 271 -13.55 27.88 10.38
N GLU A 272 -12.23 27.66 10.36
CA GLU A 272 -11.26 28.70 10.03
C GLU A 272 -11.31 29.07 8.55
N LYS A 273 -10.80 30.26 8.19
CA LYS A 273 -10.72 30.68 6.79
C LYS A 273 -9.87 29.67 6.01
N GLY A 274 -10.44 29.13 4.93
CA GLY A 274 -9.79 28.13 4.10
C GLY A 274 -8.45 28.63 3.55
N GLN A 275 -7.43 27.78 3.63
CA GLN A 275 -6.17 28.00 2.92
C GLN A 275 -6.35 27.71 1.43
N GLU A 276 -5.53 28.34 0.59
CA GLU A 276 -5.48 28.02 -0.84
C GLU A 276 -5.07 26.55 -1.06
N MET A 277 -5.65 25.92 -2.09
CA MET A 277 -5.38 24.52 -2.38
C MET A 277 -3.91 24.33 -2.82
N PRO A 278 -3.14 23.43 -2.18
CA PRO A 278 -1.73 23.25 -2.53
C PRO A 278 -1.55 22.60 -3.91
N SER A 279 -0.33 22.74 -4.45
CA SER A 279 0.06 22.19 -5.76
C SER A 279 0.20 20.65 -5.77
N ALA A 280 0.10 19.98 -4.61
CA ALA A 280 0.22 18.53 -4.45
C ALA A 280 -0.76 17.71 -5.33
N ALA A 281 -0.44 16.43 -5.57
CA ALA A 281 -1.29 15.53 -6.36
C ALA A 281 -2.69 15.35 -5.74
N ALA A 282 -3.72 15.21 -6.60
CA ALA A 282 -5.12 15.12 -6.15
C ALA A 282 -5.37 13.96 -5.17
N LEU A 283 -4.72 12.81 -5.36
CA LEU A 283 -4.82 11.67 -4.46
C LEU A 283 -4.25 11.96 -3.06
N GLN A 284 -3.12 12.67 -2.99
CA GLN A 284 -2.48 13.05 -1.72
C GLN A 284 -3.37 14.01 -0.93
N LEU A 285 -3.99 14.98 -1.62
CA LEU A 285 -4.96 15.90 -1.02
C LEU A 285 -6.20 15.17 -0.52
N ALA A 286 -6.73 14.23 -1.30
CA ALA A 286 -7.86 13.40 -0.91
C ALA A 286 -7.56 12.55 0.33
N ALA A 287 -6.37 11.96 0.41
CA ALA A 287 -5.93 11.19 1.57
C ALA A 287 -5.79 12.07 2.84
N GLY A 288 -5.25 13.28 2.70
CA GLY A 288 -5.19 14.26 3.79
C GLY A 288 -6.58 14.64 4.31
N LEU A 289 -7.54 14.91 3.41
CA LEU A 289 -8.95 15.19 3.77
C LEU A 289 -9.62 13.99 4.45
N HIS A 290 -9.40 12.79 3.91
CA HIS A 290 -9.92 11.55 4.48
C HIS A 290 -9.43 11.36 5.92
N ARG A 291 -8.13 11.58 6.18
CA ARG A 291 -7.57 11.50 7.53
C ARG A 291 -8.05 12.64 8.44
N ALA A 292 -8.03 13.88 7.97
CA ALA A 292 -8.45 15.05 8.75
C ALA A 292 -9.90 14.90 9.21
N ARG A 293 -10.77 14.32 8.37
CA ARG A 293 -12.13 13.96 8.76
C ARG A 293 -12.16 12.93 9.88
N GLN A 294 -11.45 11.82 9.73
CA GLN A 294 -11.43 10.75 10.74
C GLN A 294 -10.90 11.26 12.09
N ALA A 295 -9.96 12.21 12.08
CA ALA A 295 -9.46 12.88 13.29
C ALA A 295 -10.42 13.95 13.83
N GLY A 296 -11.19 14.60 12.95
CA GLY A 296 -12.10 15.71 13.23
C GLY A 296 -13.48 15.32 13.77
N GLU A 297 -13.72 14.06 14.14
CA GLU A 297 -14.97 13.61 14.80
C GLU A 297 -15.29 14.39 16.10
N VAL A 298 -14.36 15.21 16.61
CA VAL A 298 -14.54 16.08 17.80
C VAL A 298 -15.06 17.49 17.44
N THR A 299 -15.04 17.91 16.17
CA THR A 299 -15.38 19.30 15.76
C THR A 299 -16.36 19.37 14.56
N GLY A 300 -17.60 18.94 14.78
CA GLY A 300 -18.87 19.62 14.40
C GLY A 300 -19.24 20.01 12.96
N ARG A 301 -18.34 20.10 11.96
CA ARG A 301 -18.72 20.51 10.59
C ARG A 301 -19.04 19.29 9.73
N SER A 302 -20.25 19.22 9.17
CA SER A 302 -20.61 18.17 8.19
C SER A 302 -19.77 18.32 6.92
N ILE A 303 -19.38 17.20 6.31
CA ILE A 303 -18.55 17.19 5.09
C ILE A 303 -19.28 17.92 3.98
N GLY A 304 -20.60 17.78 3.88
CA GLY A 304 -21.45 18.58 3.01
C GLY A 304 -21.16 20.08 3.11
N ALA A 305 -21.08 20.65 4.32
CA ALA A 305 -20.77 22.06 4.51
C ALA A 305 -19.32 22.44 4.16
N ALA A 306 -18.37 21.51 4.26
CA ALA A 306 -16.99 21.68 3.82
C ALA A 306 -16.86 21.57 2.29
N LEU A 307 -17.61 20.66 1.66
CA LEU A 307 -17.73 20.49 0.21
C LEU A 307 -18.38 21.71 -0.43
N THR A 308 -19.42 22.29 0.17
CA THR A 308 -20.04 23.52 -0.33
C THR A 308 -19.10 24.72 -0.26
N SER A 309 -18.18 24.79 0.72
CA SER A 309 -17.14 25.82 0.73
C SER A 309 -16.05 25.62 -0.33
N LEU A 310 -15.91 24.41 -0.87
CA LEU A 310 -14.99 24.11 -1.98
C LEU A 310 -15.67 24.30 -3.36
N GLN A 311 -17.01 24.30 -3.43
CA GLN A 311 -17.77 24.54 -4.67
C GLN A 311 -17.52 25.88 -5.42
N PRO A 312 -17.06 26.99 -4.79
CA PRO A 312 -16.73 28.22 -5.54
C PRO A 312 -15.57 28.03 -6.53
N GLU A 313 -14.69 27.05 -6.30
CA GLU A 313 -13.52 26.76 -7.13
C GLU A 313 -13.73 25.47 -7.91
N LYS A 314 -14.55 25.50 -8.98
CA LYS A 314 -14.70 24.36 -9.92
C LYS A 314 -13.44 24.14 -10.78
N SER A 315 -12.29 23.95 -10.14
CA SER A 315 -11.09 23.46 -10.83
C SER A 315 -11.25 21.96 -11.13
N ALA A 316 -10.80 21.52 -12.30
CA ALA A 316 -10.79 20.10 -12.65
C ALA A 316 -10.03 19.25 -11.60
N LYS A 317 -9.04 19.84 -10.94
CA LYS A 317 -8.27 19.22 -9.86
C LYS A 317 -9.12 18.94 -8.62
N LEU A 318 -9.98 19.87 -8.20
CA LEU A 318 -10.88 19.64 -7.07
C LEU A 318 -11.84 18.48 -7.35
N GLN A 319 -12.36 18.38 -8.57
CA GLN A 319 -13.20 17.25 -8.96
C GLN A 319 -12.46 15.92 -8.82
N GLN A 320 -11.20 15.84 -9.26
CA GLN A 320 -10.37 14.65 -9.06
C GLN A 320 -10.15 14.32 -7.58
N VAL A 321 -9.91 15.34 -6.73
CA VAL A 321 -9.79 15.15 -5.27
C VAL A 321 -11.06 14.54 -4.69
N LEU A 322 -12.24 15.01 -5.11
CA LEU A 322 -13.52 14.48 -4.64
C LEU A 322 -13.76 13.04 -5.09
N VAL A 323 -13.37 12.69 -6.33
CA VAL A 323 -13.49 11.31 -6.82
C VAL A 323 -12.54 10.36 -6.07
N PHE A 324 -11.30 10.78 -5.82
CA PHE A 324 -10.38 9.99 -4.98
C PHE A 324 -10.86 9.90 -3.53
N LEU A 325 -11.44 10.96 -2.98
CA LEU A 325 -12.03 10.94 -1.64
C LEU A 325 -13.21 9.98 -1.58
N LEU A 326 -14.09 9.96 -2.59
CA LEU A 326 -15.17 8.98 -2.70
C LEU A 326 -14.61 7.56 -2.71
N PHE A 327 -13.56 7.29 -3.50
CA PHE A 327 -12.91 5.99 -3.51
C PHE A 327 -12.43 5.55 -2.12
N LEU A 328 -11.71 6.42 -1.39
CA LEU A 328 -11.26 6.12 -0.03
C LEU A 328 -12.43 5.85 0.93
N CYS A 329 -13.54 6.61 0.80
CA CYS A 329 -14.73 6.42 1.64
C CYS A 329 -15.52 5.16 1.30
N VAL A 330 -15.59 4.77 0.02
CA VAL A 330 -16.22 3.52 -0.41
C VAL A 330 -15.45 2.33 0.12
N ARG A 331 -14.12 2.43 0.26
CA ARG A 331 -13.33 1.40 0.94
C ARG A 331 -13.66 1.31 2.42
N ASP A 332 -13.76 2.42 3.14
CA ASP A 332 -14.24 2.40 4.54
C ASP A 332 -15.64 1.77 4.65
N TYR A 333 -16.54 2.10 3.71
CA TYR A 333 -17.88 1.53 3.64
C TYR A 333 -17.84 0.02 3.41
N LEU A 334 -17.00 -0.46 2.50
CA LEU A 334 -16.80 -1.89 2.27
C LEU A 334 -16.20 -2.60 3.50
N CYS A 335 -15.29 -1.93 4.23
CA CYS A 335 -14.80 -2.42 5.53
C CYS A 335 -15.94 -2.57 6.54
N ALA A 336 -16.79 -1.56 6.67
CA ALA A 336 -17.92 -1.57 7.59
C ALA A 336 -18.97 -2.65 7.21
N LEU A 337 -19.17 -2.87 5.91
CA LEU A 337 -20.05 -3.93 5.39
C LEU A 337 -19.52 -5.34 5.71
N THR A 338 -18.20 -5.55 5.66
CA THR A 338 -17.58 -6.88 5.86
C THR A 338 -17.37 -7.23 7.34
N TYR A 339 -17.08 -6.24 8.20
CA TYR A 339 -16.82 -6.47 9.64
C TYR A 339 -17.99 -6.13 10.57
N ALA A 340 -19.21 -5.96 10.03
CA ALA A 340 -20.45 -5.83 10.78
C ALA A 340 -20.40 -4.87 11.98
N GLN A 341 -19.97 -3.62 11.76
CA GLN A 341 -20.06 -2.55 12.75
C GLN A 341 -21.15 -1.55 12.33
N GLU A 342 -22.37 -1.75 12.82
CA GLU A 342 -23.58 -1.01 12.37
C GLU A 342 -23.44 0.53 12.47
N GLU A 343 -22.85 1.04 13.55
CA GLU A 343 -22.63 2.49 13.72
C GLU A 343 -21.67 3.05 12.67
N ASN A 344 -20.58 2.31 12.39
CA ASN A 344 -19.59 2.70 11.38
C ASN A 344 -20.15 2.58 9.96
N LEU A 345 -21.05 1.62 9.73
CA LEU A 345 -21.72 1.47 8.44
C LEU A 345 -22.62 2.67 8.12
N LYS A 346 -23.40 3.14 9.09
CA LYS A 346 -24.26 4.32 8.91
C LYS A 346 -23.43 5.57 8.63
N LYS A 347 -22.39 5.81 9.44
CA LYS A 347 -21.45 6.93 9.22
C LYS A 347 -20.82 6.89 7.83
N ALA A 348 -20.24 5.75 7.44
CA ALA A 348 -19.58 5.60 6.14
C ALA A 348 -20.57 5.79 4.97
N LYS A 349 -21.82 5.34 5.12
CA LYS A 349 -22.90 5.57 4.16
C LYS A 349 -23.25 7.05 4.02
N ASP A 350 -23.44 7.76 5.13
CA ASP A 350 -23.84 9.18 5.12
C ASP A 350 -22.77 10.01 4.40
N VAL A 351 -21.51 9.75 4.69
CA VAL A 351 -20.36 10.34 3.98
C VAL A 351 -20.39 10.07 2.48
N CYS A 352 -20.55 8.82 2.07
CA CYS A 352 -20.59 8.47 0.65
C CYS A 352 -21.76 9.16 -0.06
N THR A 353 -22.89 9.32 0.62
CA THR A 353 -24.09 10.00 0.12
C THR A 353 -23.85 11.50 -0.10
N GLU A 354 -23.16 12.17 0.84
CA GLU A 354 -22.77 13.57 0.69
C GLU A 354 -21.82 13.78 -0.50
N LEU A 355 -20.84 12.89 -0.66
CA LEU A 355 -19.89 12.95 -1.79
C LEU A 355 -20.56 12.68 -3.13
N LEU A 356 -21.47 11.70 -3.21
CA LEU A 356 -22.26 11.45 -4.42
C LEU A 356 -23.15 12.64 -4.78
N THR A 357 -23.69 13.34 -3.79
CA THR A 357 -24.48 14.57 -4.01
C THR A 357 -23.62 15.68 -4.61
N ALA A 358 -22.38 15.83 -4.14
CA ALA A 358 -21.44 16.80 -4.71
C ALA A 358 -20.97 16.41 -6.12
N LEU A 359 -20.84 15.11 -6.40
CA LEU A 359 -20.36 14.56 -7.66
C LEU A 359 -21.47 14.27 -8.68
N GLN A 360 -22.75 14.54 -8.36
CA GLN A 360 -23.91 14.18 -9.18
C GLN A 360 -23.90 14.71 -10.63
N ASN A 361 -23.09 15.74 -10.91
CA ASN A 361 -22.98 16.36 -12.24
C ASN A 361 -21.79 15.82 -13.07
N SER A 362 -20.97 14.94 -12.49
CA SER A 362 -19.81 14.33 -13.14
C SER A 362 -20.07 12.84 -13.36
N SER A 363 -19.59 12.28 -14.46
CA SER A 363 -19.57 10.82 -14.67
C SER A 363 -18.34 10.14 -14.06
N ASP A 364 -17.34 10.92 -13.61
CA ASP A 364 -16.03 10.39 -13.20
C ASP A 364 -16.11 9.49 -11.96
N TRP A 365 -17.09 9.74 -11.08
CA TRP A 365 -17.26 8.93 -9.87
C TRP A 365 -17.58 7.45 -10.20
N LEU A 366 -18.15 7.17 -11.36
CA LEU A 366 -18.40 5.81 -11.84
C LEU A 366 -17.09 5.06 -12.15
N LEU A 367 -16.01 5.78 -12.48
CA LEU A 367 -14.71 5.19 -12.80
C LEU A 367 -14.04 4.55 -11.58
N VAL A 368 -14.48 4.88 -10.36
CA VAL A 368 -14.03 4.23 -9.12
C VAL A 368 -14.40 2.74 -9.10
N PHE A 369 -15.48 2.38 -9.78
CA PHE A 369 -16.05 1.02 -9.80
C PHE A 369 -15.68 0.24 -11.07
N LYS A 370 -14.91 0.85 -11.97
CA LYS A 370 -14.42 0.21 -13.20
C LYS A 370 -12.92 0.00 -13.11
N THR A 371 -12.47 -1.18 -13.50
CA THR A 371 -11.06 -1.43 -13.79
C THR A 371 -10.76 -0.83 -15.15
N ASN A 372 -10.02 0.29 -15.19
CA ASN A 372 -9.51 0.84 -16.45
C ASN A 372 -8.11 1.41 -16.24
N GLU A 373 -7.13 0.76 -16.86
CA GLU A 373 -5.72 1.13 -16.74
C GLU A 373 -5.36 2.46 -17.41
N GLN A 374 -6.18 2.93 -18.37
CA GLN A 374 -5.96 4.18 -19.09
C GLN A 374 -6.69 5.38 -18.45
N SER A 375 -7.39 5.17 -17.35
CA SER A 375 -8.13 6.20 -16.63
C SER A 375 -7.18 7.15 -15.86
N PRO A 376 -7.50 8.46 -15.73
CA PRO A 376 -6.80 9.35 -14.80
C PRO A 376 -6.88 8.85 -13.34
N TYR A 377 -7.77 7.89 -13.07
CA TYR A 377 -7.94 7.23 -11.78
C TYR A 377 -7.24 5.86 -11.71
N ARG A 378 -6.21 5.58 -12.53
CA ARG A 378 -5.39 4.35 -12.46
C ARG A 378 -4.92 4.02 -11.04
N ALA A 379 -4.70 5.04 -10.21
CA ALA A 379 -4.34 4.86 -8.81
C ALA A 379 -5.38 4.04 -8.02
N VAL A 380 -6.66 4.10 -8.38
CA VAL A 380 -7.73 3.30 -7.77
C VAL A 380 -7.47 1.81 -7.96
N THR A 381 -7.10 1.39 -9.17
CA THR A 381 -6.80 -0.01 -9.50
C THR A 381 -5.55 -0.50 -8.77
N LEU A 382 -4.48 0.29 -8.76
CA LEU A 382 -3.22 -0.08 -8.09
C LEU A 382 -3.35 -0.21 -6.57
N MET A 383 -4.29 0.50 -5.94
CA MET A 383 -4.52 0.46 -4.49
C MET A 383 -5.38 -0.72 -4.03
N GLN A 384 -6.07 -1.41 -4.94
CA GLN A 384 -6.95 -2.53 -4.60
C GLN A 384 -6.22 -3.85 -4.81
N SER A 385 -6.36 -4.78 -3.87
CA SER A 385 -6.05 -6.19 -4.12
C SER A 385 -7.15 -6.84 -4.95
N ASP A 386 -6.83 -7.94 -5.63
CA ASP A 386 -7.76 -8.61 -6.54
C ASP A 386 -9.05 -9.05 -5.81
N GLU A 387 -8.91 -9.61 -4.61
CA GLU A 387 -10.04 -9.98 -3.76
C GLU A 387 -10.94 -8.78 -3.41
N ARG A 388 -10.35 -7.61 -3.16
CA ARG A 388 -11.10 -6.40 -2.78
C ARG A 388 -11.72 -5.71 -3.99
N ALA A 389 -11.03 -5.73 -5.13
CA ALA A 389 -11.58 -5.26 -6.39
C ALA A 389 -12.85 -6.05 -6.76
N ARG A 390 -12.86 -7.38 -6.51
CA ARG A 390 -14.06 -8.23 -6.69
C ARG A 390 -15.24 -7.82 -5.82
N LEU A 391 -15.00 -7.20 -4.66
CA LEU A 391 -16.06 -6.75 -3.74
C LEU A 391 -16.56 -5.33 -4.01
N MET A 392 -15.85 -4.52 -4.80
CA MET A 392 -16.28 -3.16 -5.16
C MET A 392 -17.67 -3.09 -5.83
N PRO A 393 -18.05 -4.01 -6.74
CA PRO A 393 -19.40 -4.09 -7.28
C PRO A 393 -20.49 -4.26 -6.22
N TRP A 394 -20.21 -5.04 -5.17
CA TRP A 394 -21.15 -5.22 -4.06
C TRP A 394 -21.31 -3.93 -3.24
N ALA A 395 -20.22 -3.21 -2.98
CA ALA A 395 -20.27 -1.90 -2.33
C ALA A 395 -21.09 -0.88 -3.17
N PHE A 396 -20.92 -0.89 -4.49
CA PHE A 396 -21.70 -0.05 -5.41
C PHE A 396 -23.20 -0.32 -5.29
N CYS A 397 -23.62 -1.57 -5.44
CA CYS A 397 -25.04 -1.95 -5.37
C CYS A 397 -25.63 -1.62 -3.99
N SER A 398 -24.91 -1.96 -2.92
CA SER A 398 -25.35 -1.70 -1.55
C SER A 398 -25.50 -0.21 -1.28
N LEU A 399 -24.56 0.62 -1.76
CA LEU A 399 -24.61 2.07 -1.59
C LEU A 399 -25.81 2.67 -2.32
N LEU A 400 -26.08 2.26 -3.57
CA LEU A 400 -27.18 2.78 -4.39
C LEU A 400 -28.57 2.41 -3.85
N LEU A 401 -28.77 1.16 -3.43
CA LEU A 401 -30.04 0.71 -2.82
C LEU A 401 -30.44 1.53 -1.58
N ASN A 402 -29.44 2.15 -0.97
CA ASN A 402 -29.54 2.89 0.27
C ASN A 402 -29.72 4.41 0.09
N GLN A 403 -29.81 4.89 -1.15
CA GLN A 403 -29.94 6.32 -1.48
C GLN A 403 -31.39 6.80 -1.54
N SER A 404 -31.59 8.11 -1.35
CA SER A 404 -32.89 8.72 -1.56
C SER A 404 -33.29 8.69 -3.05
N VAL A 405 -34.60 8.55 -3.32
CA VAL A 405 -35.16 8.54 -4.68
C VAL A 405 -34.74 9.78 -5.48
N ARG A 406 -34.68 10.95 -4.83
CA ARG A 406 -34.28 12.21 -5.45
C ARG A 406 -32.82 12.20 -5.92
N LEU A 407 -31.92 11.63 -5.13
CA LEU A 407 -30.52 11.52 -5.51
C LEU A 407 -30.34 10.49 -6.62
N LEU A 408 -31.00 9.33 -6.51
CA LEU A 408 -30.97 8.29 -7.54
C LEU A 408 -31.44 8.80 -8.91
N GLN A 409 -32.54 9.57 -8.95
CA GLN A 409 -33.02 10.18 -10.21
C GLN A 409 -31.97 11.04 -10.89
N LYS A 410 -31.13 11.75 -10.12
CA LYS A 410 -30.04 12.56 -10.67
C LYS A 410 -28.85 11.71 -11.11
N LEU A 411 -28.48 10.70 -10.31
CA LEU A 411 -27.37 9.80 -10.62
C LEU A 411 -27.64 8.98 -11.88
N VAL A 412 -28.90 8.54 -12.11
CA VAL A 412 -29.30 7.78 -13.31
C VAL A 412 -29.10 8.59 -14.59
N CYS A 413 -29.21 9.93 -14.52
CA CYS A 413 -28.97 10.80 -15.66
C CYS A 413 -27.48 10.92 -16.04
N CYS A 414 -26.55 10.40 -15.22
CA CYS A 414 -25.12 10.44 -15.53
C CYS A 414 -24.79 9.55 -16.74
N PRO A 415 -23.99 10.03 -17.70
CA PRO A 415 -23.52 9.22 -18.82
C PRO A 415 -22.83 7.93 -18.34
N GLY A 416 -23.21 6.79 -18.92
CA GLY A 416 -22.63 5.48 -18.58
C GLY A 416 -23.10 4.89 -17.24
N PHE A 417 -24.03 5.53 -16.52
CA PHE A 417 -24.56 5.00 -15.25
C PHE A 417 -25.19 3.62 -15.44
N LEU A 418 -26.13 3.48 -16.38
CA LEU A 418 -26.87 2.22 -16.59
C LEU A 418 -25.92 1.07 -16.93
N HIS A 419 -24.98 1.30 -17.84
CA HIS A 419 -23.95 0.32 -18.19
C HIS A 419 -23.13 -0.12 -16.96
N THR A 420 -22.68 0.84 -16.16
CA THR A 420 -21.89 0.56 -14.95
C THR A 420 -22.72 -0.19 -13.92
N ALA A 421 -23.98 0.19 -13.73
CA ALA A 421 -24.87 -0.43 -12.78
C ALA A 421 -25.19 -1.89 -13.13
N ILE A 422 -25.44 -2.18 -14.40
CA ILE A 422 -25.66 -3.55 -14.88
C ILE A 422 -24.38 -4.37 -14.69
N ALA A 423 -23.21 -3.84 -15.09
CA ALA A 423 -21.94 -4.53 -14.91
C ALA A 423 -21.66 -4.85 -13.43
N CYS A 424 -21.81 -3.87 -12.53
CA CYS A 424 -21.62 -4.09 -11.11
C CYS A 424 -22.63 -5.09 -10.53
N TYR A 425 -23.89 -5.06 -10.96
CA TYR A 425 -24.89 -6.01 -10.51
C TYR A 425 -24.57 -7.44 -10.96
N VAL A 426 -24.15 -7.63 -12.22
CA VAL A 426 -23.71 -8.93 -12.75
C VAL A 426 -22.50 -9.45 -11.97
N CYS A 427 -21.46 -8.63 -11.78
CA CYS A 427 -20.28 -9.03 -11.00
C CYS A 427 -20.65 -9.37 -9.55
N ALA A 428 -21.56 -8.60 -8.93
CA ALA A 428 -22.03 -8.89 -7.58
C ALA A 428 -22.80 -10.20 -7.49
N LEU A 429 -23.61 -10.55 -8.49
CA LEU A 429 -24.28 -11.86 -8.57
C LEU A 429 -23.28 -13.01 -8.74
N GLN A 430 -22.25 -12.82 -9.57
CA GLN A 430 -21.19 -13.82 -9.79
C GLN A 430 -20.43 -14.18 -8.51
N LEU A 431 -20.32 -13.26 -7.54
CA LEU A 431 -19.73 -13.55 -6.23
C LEU A 431 -20.46 -14.68 -5.48
N PHE A 432 -21.78 -14.80 -5.64
CA PHE A 432 -22.60 -15.79 -4.94
C PHE A 432 -22.78 -17.10 -5.73
N LEU A 433 -22.59 -17.07 -7.05
CA LEU A 433 -22.82 -18.22 -7.94
C LEU A 433 -21.58 -19.12 -8.11
N GLY A 434 -20.47 -18.82 -7.42
CA GLY A 434 -19.31 -19.70 -7.31
C GLY A 434 -18.45 -19.88 -8.57
N GLY A 435 -18.56 -18.99 -9.57
CA GLY A 435 -17.84 -19.15 -10.84
C GLY A 435 -17.02 -17.92 -11.22
N ASP A 436 -15.70 -18.06 -11.22
CA ASP A 436 -14.88 -17.35 -12.20
C ASP A 436 -15.24 -17.91 -13.59
N ALA A 437 -15.60 -17.06 -14.53
CA ALA A 437 -15.65 -17.38 -15.96
C ALA A 437 -15.41 -16.12 -16.79
N PRO A 438 -14.81 -16.28 -17.98
CA PRO A 438 -13.45 -15.87 -18.35
C PRO A 438 -13.33 -14.38 -18.73
N GLU A 439 -12.07 -13.98 -18.94
CA GLU A 439 -11.64 -12.68 -19.47
C GLU A 439 -12.54 -12.12 -20.59
N GLU A 440 -12.71 -10.80 -20.52
CA GLU A 440 -13.31 -9.88 -21.49
C GLU A 440 -13.51 -10.45 -22.90
N GLN A 441 -14.73 -10.90 -23.20
CA GLN A 441 -15.27 -10.69 -24.54
C GLN A 441 -16.04 -9.38 -24.52
N VAL A 442 -15.42 -8.38 -25.15
CA VAL A 442 -16.05 -7.15 -25.60
C VAL A 442 -17.37 -7.52 -26.28
N ILE A 443 -18.49 -7.32 -25.60
CA ILE A 443 -19.81 -7.33 -26.24
C ILE A 443 -19.93 -6.01 -26.98
N GLU A 444 -19.39 -5.97 -28.21
CA GLU A 444 -19.77 -4.97 -29.19
C GLU A 444 -21.26 -5.13 -29.47
N PHE A 445 -22.08 -4.26 -28.89
CA PHE A 445 -23.41 -3.99 -29.43
C PHE A 445 -23.23 -3.23 -30.74
N THR A 446 -22.97 -3.96 -31.83
CA THR A 446 -23.12 -3.40 -33.17
C THR A 446 -24.57 -2.96 -33.33
N ALA A 447 -24.72 -1.65 -33.51
CA ALA A 447 -25.99 -1.00 -33.83
C ALA A 447 -26.66 -1.73 -34.99
N LEU A 448 -27.87 -2.26 -34.75
CA LEU A 448 -28.80 -2.63 -35.80
C LEU A 448 -29.16 -1.34 -36.55
N SER A 449 -28.46 -1.11 -37.65
CA SER A 449 -28.75 -0.08 -38.63
C SER A 449 -30.16 -0.31 -39.17
N TYR A 450 -31.07 0.60 -38.80
CA TYR A 450 -32.35 0.78 -39.47
C TYR A 450 -32.09 1.02 -40.97
N LYS A 451 -32.48 0.07 -41.82
CA LYS A 451 -32.67 0.35 -43.25
C LYS A 451 -34.00 1.09 -43.42
N PRO A 452 -34.04 2.28 -44.01
CA PRO A 452 -35.29 2.88 -44.44
C PRO A 452 -35.82 2.12 -45.66
N MET A 453 -37.15 1.91 -45.67
CA MET A 453 -37.90 1.41 -46.82
C MET A 453 -37.68 2.31 -48.04
N GLU A 454 -37.22 1.74 -49.15
CA GLU A 454 -37.32 2.37 -50.46
C GLU A 454 -38.77 2.26 -50.95
N THR A 455 -39.42 3.41 -51.06
CA THR A 455 -40.61 3.59 -51.90
C THR A 455 -40.19 3.60 -53.37
N THR A 456 -40.61 2.60 -54.13
CA THR A 456 -40.72 2.70 -55.59
C THR A 456 -42.10 2.21 -56.03
N GLN A 457 -42.94 3.16 -56.43
CA GLN A 457 -44.09 2.92 -57.29
C GLN A 457 -43.68 3.06 -58.77
N THR A 458 -44.48 2.43 -59.63
CA THR A 458 -44.50 2.41 -61.11
C THR A 458 -43.58 1.35 -61.74
N VAL A 459 -44.06 0.43 -62.58
CA VAL A 459 -45.27 0.39 -63.44
C VAL A 459 -46.24 -0.72 -63.06
#